data_AF-A0A2V4EAF7-F1
#
_entry.id   AF-A0A2V4EAF7-F1
#
_cell.length_a   1.000
_cell.length_b   1.000
_cell.length_c   1.000
_cell.angle_alpha   90.00
_cell.angle_beta   90.00
_cell.angle_gamma   90.00
#
_symmetry.space_group_name_H-M   'P 1'
#
loop_
_entity.id
_entity.type
_entity.pdbx_description
1 polymer ?
#
loop_
_entity_poly.entity_id
_entity_poly.type
_entity_poly.pdbx_seq_one_letter_code
_entity_poly.pdbx_strand_id
1 'polypeptide(L)' 'MEFYLALGVDHCNGGDGPDTINGFESLVNWVEKKEVPTRLIAQKIENGQVTIQRPLYQYPEKTIYSGKGDTNNLENFVCQ' A
#
# COMPACT_ATOMS: atom_id res chain seq x y z
N MET A 1 2.48 -3.75 -17.28
CA MET A 1 3.38 -4.08 -16.17
C MET A 1 3.38 -2.90 -15.23
N GLU A 2 3.12 -3.13 -13.95
CA GLU A 2 3.01 -2.09 -12.92
C GLU A 2 4.02 -2.38 -11.81
N PHE A 3 4.55 -1.32 -11.20
CA PHE A 3 5.53 -1.41 -10.13
C PHE A 3 5.09 -0.53 -8.97
N TYR A 4 5.22 -1.04 -7.74
CA TYR A 4 4.78 -0.38 -6.52
C TYR A 4 5.92 -0.39 -5.51
N LEU A 5 6.23 0.77 -4.94
CA LEU A 5 7.27 0.91 -3.93
C LEU A 5 6.67 0.79 -2.53
N ALA A 6 7.06 -0.25 -1.78
CA ALA A 6 6.71 -0.42 -0.39
C ALA A 6 7.76 0.25 0.51
N LEU A 7 7.52 1.52 0.85
CA LEU A 7 8.48 2.30 1.65
C LEU A 7 8.53 1.82 3.10
N GLY A 8 9.75 1.66 3.63
CA GLY A 8 9.98 1.20 4.99
C GLY A 8 9.81 -0.32 5.18
N VAL A 9 9.60 -1.07 4.10
CA VAL A 9 9.56 -2.53 4.13
C VAL A 9 10.94 -3.08 3.79
N ASP A 10 11.41 -4.04 4.58
CA ASP A 10 12.69 -4.72 4.36
C ASP A 10 12.57 -5.79 3.25
N HIS A 11 13.48 -6.76 3.21
CA HIS A 11 13.44 -7.82 2.21
C HIS A 11 12.20 -8.70 2.37
N CYS A 12 11.20 -8.41 1.53
CA CYS A 12 9.89 -9.05 1.43
C CYS A 12 8.91 -8.74 2.57
N ASN A 13 9.36 -8.72 3.83
CA ASN A 13 8.51 -8.43 5.00
C ASN A 13 9.33 -7.73 6.09
N GLY A 14 8.67 -7.20 7.13
CA GLY A 14 9.32 -6.49 8.23
C GLY A 14 9.64 -5.03 7.91
N GLY A 15 10.54 -4.43 8.69
CA GLY A 15 10.86 -3.00 8.64
C GLY A 15 9.85 -2.11 9.39
N ASP A 16 10.00 -0.79 9.31
CA ASP A 16 9.13 0.19 9.98
C ASP A 16 7.83 0.49 9.21
N GLY A 17 7.79 0.11 7.94
CA GLY A 17 6.67 0.35 7.03
C GLY A 17 5.63 -0.77 7.04
N PRO A 18 4.46 -0.53 6.41
CA PRO A 18 3.43 -1.53 6.23
C PRO A 18 3.85 -2.57 5.18
N ASP A 19 4.08 -3.80 5.61
CA ASP A 19 4.67 -4.88 4.83
C ASP A 19 3.65 -5.89 4.29
N THR A 20 2.41 -5.85 4.77
CA THR A 20 1.35 -6.76 4.33
C THR A 20 0.53 -6.14 3.20
N ILE A 21 0.45 -6.82 2.05
CA ILE A 21 -0.42 -6.46 0.92
C ILE A 21 -1.21 -7.67 0.43
N ASN A 22 -2.37 -7.44 -0.17
CA ASN A 22 -3.12 -8.48 -0.87
C ASN A 22 -2.79 -8.51 -2.37
N GLY A 23 -1.53 -8.81 -2.69
CA GLY A 23 -1.03 -8.78 -4.07
C GLY A 23 -1.60 -9.91 -4.95
N PHE A 24 -1.82 -11.10 -4.38
CA PHE A 24 -2.35 -12.24 -5.15
C PHE A 24 -3.79 -12.00 -5.61
N GLU A 25 -4.68 -11.56 -4.71
CA GLU A 25 -6.07 -11.26 -5.09
C GLU A 25 -6.12 -10.10 -6.09
N SER A 26 -5.26 -9.10 -5.94
CA SER A 26 -5.16 -7.98 -6.88
C SER A 26 -4.77 -8.46 -8.29
N LEU A 27 -3.84 -9.42 -8.38
CA LEU A 27 -3.46 -10.03 -9.66
C LEU A 27 -4.59 -10.86 -10.27
N VAL A 28 -5.30 -11.66 -9.46
CA VAL A 28 -6.46 -12.44 -9.91
C VAL A 28 -7.54 -11.52 -10.46
N ASN A 29 -7.91 -10.46 -9.73
CA ASN A 29 -8.90 -9.49 -10.18
C ASN A 29 -8.46 -8.78 -11.47
N TRP A 30 -7.18 -8.43 -11.59
CA TRP A 30 -6.66 -7.86 -12.83
C TRP A 30 -6.82 -8.84 -14.01
N VAL A 31 -6.34 -10.06 -13.88
CA VAL A 31 -6.33 -11.02 -14.99
C VAL A 31 -7.73 -11.50 -15.36
N GLU A 32 -8.55 -11.84 -14.36
CA GLU A 32 -9.83 -12.50 -14.59
C GLU A 32 -10.99 -11.53 -14.78
N LYS A 33 -10.95 -10.37 -14.11
CA LYS A 33 -12.03 -9.37 -14.13
C LYS A 33 -11.69 -8.12 -14.94
N LYS A 34 -10.44 -7.99 -15.41
CA LYS A 34 -9.93 -6.78 -16.08
C LYS A 34 -9.93 -5.54 -15.16
N GLU A 35 -9.88 -5.77 -13.86
CA GLU A 35 -9.86 -4.71 -12.84
C GLU A 35 -8.40 -4.39 -12.48
N VAL A 36 -7.83 -3.41 -13.17
CA VAL A 36 -6.47 -2.93 -12.87
C VAL A 36 -6.50 -2.18 -11.52
N PRO A 37 -5.63 -2.52 -10.56
CA PRO A 37 -5.60 -1.83 -9.28
C PRO A 37 -5.11 -0.38 -9.44
N THR A 38 -5.97 0.57 -9.06
CA THR A 38 -5.57 1.99 -9.04
C THR A 38 -4.51 2.29 -7.97
N ARG A 39 -4.53 1.52 -6.87
CA ARG A 39 -3.54 1.49 -5.80
C ARG A 39 -3.64 0.16 -5.06
N LEU A 40 -2.53 -0.29 -4.47
CA LEU A 40 -2.56 -1.38 -3.49
C LEU A 40 -2.67 -0.80 -2.08
N ILE A 41 -3.28 -1.52 -1.15
CA ILE A 41 -3.33 -1.11 0.26
C ILE A 41 -2.33 -1.95 1.03
N ALA A 42 -1.33 -1.29 1.61
CA ALA A 42 -0.36 -1.90 2.50
C ALA A 42 -0.75 -1.68 3.96
N GLN A 43 -0.54 -2.70 4.79
CA GLN A 43 -0.86 -2.70 6.21
C GLN A 43 0.34 -3.13 7.05
N LYS A 44 0.53 -2.46 8.19
CA LYS A 44 1.36 -2.94 9.30
C LYS A 44 0.42 -3.61 10.29
N ILE A 45 0.73 -4.86 10.67
CA ILE A 45 -0.06 -5.61 11.65
C ILE A 45 0.81 -5.88 12.87
N GLU A 46 0.41 -5.37 14.01
CA GLU A 46 1.09 -5.54 15.29
C GLU A 46 0.11 -6.12 16.30
N ASN A 47 0.49 -7.20 16.98
CA ASN A 47 -0.38 -7.91 17.93
C ASN A 47 -1.77 -8.27 17.35
N GLY A 48 -1.82 -8.59 16.05
CA GLY A 48 -3.06 -8.94 15.35
C GLY A 48 -3.96 -7.76 14.99
N GLN A 49 -3.51 -6.51 15.20
CA GLN A 49 -4.25 -5.29 14.86
C GLN A 49 -3.52 -4.50 13.77
N VAL A 50 -4.29 -3.91 12.86
CA VAL A 50 -3.73 -3.00 11.85
C VAL A 50 -3.38 -1.69 12.54
N THR A 51 -2.09 -1.34 12.57
CA THR A 51 -1.60 -0.11 13.23
C THR A 51 -1.25 1.00 12.26
N ILE A 52 -0.86 0.66 11.02
CA ILE A 52 -0.49 1.62 9.98
C ILE A 52 -1.07 1.13 8.65
N GLN A 53 -1.68 2.03 7.88
CA GLN A 53 -2.10 1.77 6.50
C GLN A 53 -1.50 2.81 5.55
N ARG A 54 -1.02 2.35 4.39
CA ARG A 54 -0.56 3.24 3.31
C ARG A 54 -1.14 2.79 1.97
N PRO A 55 -1.63 3.71 1.12
CA PRO A 55 -1.84 3.37 -0.28
C PRO A 55 -0.48 3.27 -0.97
N LEU A 56 -0.26 2.24 -1.78
CA LEU A 56 0.88 2.15 -2.69
C LEU A 56 0.39 2.52 -4.08
N TYR A 57 0.87 3.62 -4.61
CA TYR A 57 0.57 4.07 -5.97
C TYR A 57 1.54 3.46 -6.97
N GLN A 58 1.09 3.35 -8.22
CA GLN A 58 1.91 2.85 -9.31
C GLN A 58 3.05 3.83 -9.58
N TYR A 59 4.28 3.34 -9.55
CA TYR A 59 5.45 4.11 -9.94
C TYR A 59 5.30 4.73 -11.35
N PRO A 60 5.67 6.00 -11.56
CA PRO A 60 6.51 6.85 -10.70
C PRO A 60 5.79 7.65 -9.60
N GLU A 61 4.47 7.50 -9.48
CA GLU A 61 3.70 8.19 -8.46
C GLU A 61 4.11 7.75 -7.05
N LYS A 62 3.98 8.67 -6.10
CA LYS A 62 4.40 8.51 -4.71
C LYS A 62 3.24 8.70 -3.76
N THR A 63 3.37 8.05 -2.62
CA THR A 63 2.45 8.18 -1.48
C THR A 63 2.87 9.36 -0.63
N ILE A 64 2.20 10.50 -0.79
CA ILE A 64 2.53 11.74 -0.07
C ILE A 64 1.46 12.04 0.97
N TYR A 65 1.87 12.34 2.20
CA TYR A 65 0.94 12.74 3.26
C TYR A 65 0.32 14.10 2.91
N SER A 66 -1.01 14.20 3.06
CA SER A 66 -1.79 15.39 2.71
C SER A 66 -1.54 16.61 3.62
N GLY A 67 -0.77 16.45 4.68
CA GLY A 67 -0.46 17.50 5.67
C GLY A 67 -1.48 17.63 6.79
N LYS A 68 -2.54 16.80 6.81
CA LYS A 68 -3.59 16.83 7.83
C LYS A 68 -4.11 15.42 8.16
N GLY A 69 -4.62 15.25 9.38
CA GLY A 69 -5.21 14.00 9.86
C GLY A 69 -4.20 13.00 10.41
N ASP A 70 -4.68 11.85 10.89
CA ASP A 70 -3.84 10.79 11.42
C ASP A 70 -2.92 10.20 10.32
N THR A 71 -1.62 10.19 10.57
CA THR A 71 -0.64 9.60 9.66
C THR A 71 -0.79 8.10 9.54
N ASN A 72 -1.51 7.40 10.42
CA ASN A 72 -1.73 5.96 10.32
C ASN A 72 -2.89 5.59 9.39
N ASN A 73 -3.73 6.55 9.02
CA ASN A 73 -4.88 6.35 8.15
C ASN A 73 -4.51 6.59 6.67
N LEU A 74 -4.83 5.62 5.81
CA LEU A 74 -4.51 5.65 4.38
C LEU A 74 -5.19 6.80 3.61
N GLU A 75 -6.35 7.28 4.08
CA GLU A 75 -7.12 8.35 3.41
C GLU A 75 -6.45 9.72 3.53
N ASN A 76 -5.48 9.86 4.43
CA ASN A 76 -4.73 11.11 4.60
C ASN A 76 -3.51 11.19 3.67
N PHE A 77 -3.40 10.30 2.68
CA PHE A 77 -2.34 10.29 1.68
C PHE A 77 -2.90 10.51 0.27
N VAL A 78 -2.10 11.16 -0.56
CA VAL A 78 -2.43 11.48 -1.96
C VAL A 78 -1.38 10.93 -2.91
N CYS A 79 -1.81 10.72 -4.16
CA CYS A 79 -0.97 10.36 -5.29
C CYS A 79 -0.32 11.62 -5.84
N GLN A 80 1.01 11.65 -5.93
CA GLN A 80 1.77 12.77 -6.47
C GLN A 80 3.12 12.33 -7.06
#